data_AF-A0A0J1FZX2-F1
#
_entry.id   AF-A0A0J1FZX2-F1
#
_cell.length_a   1.000
_cell.length_b   1.000
_cell.length_c   1.000
_cell.angle_alpha   90.00
_cell.angle_beta   90.00
_cell.angle_gamma   90.00
#
_symmetry.space_group_name_H-M   'P 1'
#
loop_
_entity.id
_entity.type
_entity.pdbx_description
1 polymer ?
#
loop_
_entity_poly.entity_id
_entity_poly.type
_entity_poly.pdbx_seq_one_letter_code
_entity_poly.pdbx_strand_id
1 'polypeptide(L)'
;MNAHRKTPGTIYDLCLTDPENESRNYIYNDGKGGYTPVFCRHCDEPDCVGACMSGALVKNLKTGLVEYDRDKCAACYMCVMNCKFGVPKPDYSRTYMIKCDFCQDKDGDPSGEEGPSCVAACPKQAIFVKEV
;
A
#
# COMPACT_ATOMS: atom_id res chain seq x y z
N MET A 1 10.67 -4.15 7.06
CA MET A 1 9.45 -4.56 6.33
C MET A 1 9.77 -4.44 4.85
N ASN A 2 10.26 -5.52 4.25
CA ASN A 2 10.73 -5.54 2.86
C ASN A 2 9.72 -6.34 2.04
N ALA A 3 8.53 -5.77 1.84
CA ALA A 3 7.49 -6.47 1.09
C ALA A 3 7.80 -6.53 -0.41
N HIS A 4 8.37 -5.44 -0.95
CA HIS A 4 8.59 -5.25 -2.39
C HIS A 4 10.07 -5.08 -2.76
N ARG A 5 10.97 -5.27 -1.79
CA ARG A 5 12.41 -5.21 -2.04
C ARG A 5 12.83 -6.41 -2.88
N LYS A 6 13.40 -6.16 -4.06
CA LYS A 6 13.91 -7.21 -4.96
C LYS A 6 15.32 -7.68 -4.60
N THR A 7 16.11 -6.86 -3.91
CA THR A 7 17.50 -7.17 -3.54
C THR A 7 17.59 -7.83 -2.16
N PRO A 8 18.47 -8.81 -1.94
CA PRO A 8 18.77 -9.28 -0.59
C PRO A 8 19.58 -8.24 0.21
N GLY A 9 19.57 -8.33 1.54
CA GLY A 9 20.44 -7.52 2.42
C GLY A 9 19.75 -6.97 3.68
N THR A 10 20.46 -6.12 4.42
CA THR A 10 19.99 -5.51 5.67
C THR A 10 19.37 -4.13 5.42
N ILE A 11 18.89 -3.46 6.48
CA ILE A 11 18.42 -2.07 6.39
C ILE A 11 19.53 -1.09 5.96
N TYR A 12 20.78 -1.42 6.24
CA TYR A 12 21.94 -0.58 5.90
C TYR A 12 22.28 -0.64 4.41
N ASP A 13 21.86 -1.69 3.73
CA ASP A 13 22.06 -1.90 2.29
C ASP A 13 20.83 -1.45 1.47
N LEU A 14 19.87 -0.76 2.12
CA LEU A 14 18.62 -0.35 1.49
C LEU A 14 18.84 0.88 0.61
N CYS A 15 18.56 0.74 -0.69
CA CYS A 15 18.53 1.87 -1.61
C CYS A 15 17.25 2.69 -1.38
N LEU A 16 17.38 3.85 -0.75
CA LEU A 16 16.24 4.74 -0.44
C LEU A 16 15.67 5.46 -1.67
N THR A 17 16.41 5.48 -2.78
CA THR A 17 15.97 6.11 -4.04
C THR A 17 15.28 5.13 -4.98
N ASP A 18 15.25 3.84 -4.64
CA ASP A 18 14.54 2.82 -5.41
C ASP A 18 13.04 2.85 -5.06
N PRO A 19 12.15 3.15 -6.02
CA PRO A 19 10.70 3.21 -5.78
C PRO A 19 10.10 1.93 -5.21
N GLU A 20 10.70 0.77 -5.51
CA GLU A 20 10.19 -0.51 -5.01
C GLU A 20 10.39 -0.66 -3.50
N ASN A 21 11.37 0.05 -2.93
CA ASN A 21 11.67 0.04 -1.49
C ASN A 21 10.82 1.05 -0.70
N GLU A 22 10.03 1.88 -1.37
CA GLU A 22 9.22 2.88 -0.70
C GLU A 22 8.06 2.26 0.11
N SER A 23 7.82 2.84 1.29
CA SER A 23 6.71 2.42 2.13
C SER A 23 5.37 2.77 1.45
N ARG A 24 4.48 1.78 1.41
CA ARG A 24 3.10 1.92 0.91
C ARG A 24 2.10 2.29 2.02
N ASN A 25 2.56 2.27 3.26
CA ASN A 25 1.85 2.63 4.48
C ASN A 25 2.74 3.55 5.33
N TYR A 26 2.14 4.23 6.32
CA TYR A 26 2.88 5.11 7.22
C TYR A 26 2.27 5.10 8.62
N ILE A 27 3.05 5.54 9.60
CA ILE A 27 2.58 5.70 10.98
C ILE A 27 2.43 7.20 11.24
N TYR A 28 1.22 7.61 11.59
CA TYR A 28 0.94 8.97 12.01
C TYR A 28 1.26 9.13 13.50
N ASN A 29 2.06 10.14 13.84
CA ASN A 29 2.40 10.53 15.21
C ASN A 29 1.58 11.77 15.59
N ASP A 30 0.84 11.68 16.69
CA ASP A 30 -0.02 12.77 17.18
C ASP A 30 0.72 13.83 18.03
N GLY A 31 2.02 13.63 18.30
CA GLY A 31 2.86 14.50 19.12
C GLY A 31 2.60 14.39 20.63
N LYS A 32 1.61 13.60 21.06
CA LYS A 32 1.23 13.33 22.46
C LYS A 32 1.59 11.92 22.92
N GLY A 33 2.31 11.18 22.07
CA GLY A 33 2.75 9.81 22.34
C GLY A 33 1.85 8.73 21.71
N GLY A 34 0.84 9.11 20.95
CA GLY A 34 0.00 8.21 20.18
C GLY A 34 0.57 7.94 18.77
N TYR A 35 0.59 6.67 18.41
CA TYR A 35 1.01 6.20 17.08
C TYR A 35 -0.16 5.49 16.42
N THR A 36 -0.60 6.00 15.28
CA THR A 36 -1.69 5.40 14.51
C THR A 36 -1.15 4.92 13.17
N PRO A 37 -1.10 3.61 12.92
CA PRO A 37 -0.72 3.11 11.61
C PRO A 37 -1.85 3.37 10.60
N VAL A 38 -1.51 3.98 9.46
CA VAL A 38 -2.44 4.33 8.40
C VAL A 38 -2.16 3.43 7.19
N PHE A 39 -3.21 2.72 6.77
CA PHE A 39 -3.18 1.78 5.64
C PHE A 39 -4.26 2.12 4.62
N CYS A 40 -4.11 1.59 3.41
CA CYS A 40 -5.21 1.60 2.45
C CYS A 40 -6.36 0.78 3.04
N ARG A 41 -7.57 1.33 2.98
CA ARG A 41 -8.75 0.66 3.50
C ARG A 41 -9.41 -0.27 2.50
N HIS A 42 -8.90 -0.34 1.27
CA HIS A 42 -9.51 -1.08 0.15
C HIS A 42 -11.04 -0.88 0.09
N CYS A 43 -11.47 0.38 0.17
CA CYS A 43 -12.87 0.79 0.37
C CYS A 43 -13.85 0.08 -0.57
N ASP A 44 -15.07 -0.15 -0.12
CA ASP A 44 -16.15 -0.72 -0.95
C ASP A 44 -16.55 0.21 -2.09
N GLU A 45 -16.64 1.50 -1.78
CA GLU A 45 -16.83 2.59 -2.75
C GLU A 45 -15.55 3.46 -2.79
N PRO A 46 -14.53 3.05 -3.57
CA PRO A 46 -13.25 3.74 -3.60
C PRO A 46 -13.26 4.99 -4.49
N ASP A 47 -13.25 6.18 -3.88
CA ASP A 47 -13.14 7.46 -4.61
C ASP A 47 -11.90 7.51 -5.51
N CYS A 48 -10.80 6.86 -5.11
CA CYS A 48 -9.58 6.80 -5.89
C CYS A 48 -9.74 6.05 -7.22
N VAL A 49 -10.64 5.05 -7.28
CA VAL A 49 -11.01 4.37 -8.53
C VAL A 49 -11.89 5.27 -9.38
N GLY A 50 -12.91 5.90 -8.78
CA GLY A 50 -13.79 6.83 -9.49
C GLY A 50 -13.06 8.02 -10.11
N ALA A 51 -11.98 8.49 -9.47
CA ALA A 51 -11.13 9.56 -9.98
C ALA A 51 -10.12 9.10 -11.06
N CYS A 52 -9.93 7.80 -11.27
CA CYS A 52 -8.90 7.28 -12.16
C CYS A 52 -9.40 7.24 -13.61
N MET A 53 -9.13 8.31 -14.37
CA MET A 53 -9.54 8.40 -15.78
C MET A 53 -8.87 7.38 -16.70
N SER A 54 -7.67 6.89 -16.35
CA SER A 54 -6.94 5.93 -17.17
C SER A 54 -7.35 4.47 -16.93
N GLY A 55 -8.21 4.21 -15.94
CA GLY A 55 -8.59 2.85 -15.57
C GLY A 55 -7.47 2.02 -14.93
N ALA A 56 -6.42 2.68 -14.43
CA ALA A 56 -5.30 2.03 -13.74
C ALA A 56 -5.68 1.51 -12.34
N LEU A 57 -6.72 2.08 -11.71
CA LEU A 57 -7.24 1.60 -10.43
C LEU A 57 -8.57 0.92 -10.68
N VAL A 58 -8.72 -0.29 -10.13
CA VAL A 58 -9.96 -1.08 -10.24
C VAL A 58 -10.29 -1.73 -8.90
N LYS A 59 -11.57 -1.87 -8.58
CA LYS A 59 -12.04 -2.67 -7.44
C LYS A 59 -12.27 -4.09 -7.92
N ASN A 60 -11.51 -5.04 -7.37
CA ASN A 60 -11.76 -6.46 -7.59
C ASN A 60 -12.92 -6.91 -6.71
N LEU A 61 -14.04 -7.27 -7.34
CA LEU A 61 -15.27 -7.67 -6.64
C LEU A 61 -15.17 -9.04 -5.96
N LYS A 62 -14.20 -9.88 -6.36
CA LYS A 62 -14.01 -11.21 -5.74
C LYS A 62 -13.20 -11.10 -4.45
N THR A 63 -12.12 -10.31 -4.47
CA THR A 63 -11.19 -10.17 -3.33
C THR A 63 -11.52 -8.98 -2.44
N GLY A 64 -12.33 -8.04 -2.92
CA GLY A 64 -12.57 -6.76 -2.24
C GLY A 64 -11.38 -5.79 -2.33
N LEU A 65 -10.30 -6.14 -3.02
CA LEU A 65 -9.12 -5.30 -3.09
C LEU A 65 -9.25 -4.22 -4.16
N VAL A 66 -8.81 -3.00 -3.84
CA VAL A 66 -8.49 -1.98 -4.84
C VAL A 66 -7.12 -2.29 -5.44
N GLU A 67 -7.09 -2.74 -6.68
CA GLU A 67 -5.90 -3.13 -7.43
C GLU A 67 -5.39 -1.96 -8.28
N TYR A 68 -4.08 -1.95 -8.53
CA TYR A 68 -3.40 -0.90 -9.30
C TYR A 68 -2.55 -1.51 -10.41
N ASP A 69 -2.85 -1.12 -11.64
CA ASP A 69 -2.13 -1.50 -12.85
C ASP A 69 -1.19 -0.36 -13.26
N ARG A 70 0.11 -0.59 -13.11
CA ARG A 70 1.16 0.39 -13.40
C ARG A 70 1.23 0.74 -14.89
N ASP A 71 0.93 -0.20 -15.77
CA ASP A 71 1.06 -0.03 -17.23
C ASP A 71 -0.02 0.87 -17.80
N LYS A 72 -1.18 0.96 -17.12
CA LYS A 72 -2.28 1.87 -17.47
C LYS A 72 -2.20 3.23 -16.79
N CYS A 73 -1.22 3.45 -15.90
CA CYS A 73 -1.17 4.67 -15.11
C CYS A 73 -0.66 5.87 -15.94
N ALA A 74 -1.49 6.91 -16.03
CA ALA A 74 -1.13 8.16 -16.71
C ALA A 74 -0.43 9.19 -15.78
N ALA A 75 -0.05 8.80 -14.55
CA ALA A 75 0.60 9.67 -13.57
C ALA A 75 -0.13 11.02 -13.30
N CYS A 76 -1.45 11.05 -13.42
CA CYS A 76 -2.24 12.29 -13.23
C CYS A 76 -2.49 12.66 -11.75
N TYR A 77 -2.19 11.74 -10.82
CA TYR A 77 -2.34 11.90 -9.36
C TYR A 77 -3.73 12.28 -8.84
N MET A 78 -4.78 12.16 -9.66
CA MET A 78 -6.16 12.38 -9.22
C MET A 78 -6.56 11.43 -8.08
N CYS A 79 -6.05 10.20 -8.10
CA CYS A 79 -6.27 9.23 -7.02
C CYS A 79 -5.62 9.64 -5.68
N VAL A 80 -4.49 10.35 -5.72
CA VAL A 80 -3.80 10.90 -4.53
C VAL A 80 -4.67 11.99 -3.90
N MET A 81 -5.19 12.91 -4.71
CA MET A 81 -6.01 14.03 -4.24
C MET A 81 -7.38 13.60 -3.71
N ASN A 82 -7.97 12.55 -4.28
CA ASN A 82 -9.31 12.09 -3.91
C ASN A 82 -9.33 11.11 -2.72
N CYS A 83 -8.19 10.55 -2.32
CA CYS A 83 -8.18 9.64 -1.18
C CYS A 83 -8.39 10.41 0.14
N LYS A 84 -9.55 10.23 0.77
CA LYS A 84 -9.89 10.84 2.08
C LYS A 84 -8.91 10.47 3.21
N PHE A 85 -8.12 9.42 3.02
CA PHE A 85 -7.16 8.92 4.01
C PHE A 85 -5.71 9.26 3.68
N GLY A 86 -5.43 9.89 2.53
CA GLY A 86 -4.07 10.29 2.16
C GLY A 86 -3.08 9.13 1.95
N VAL A 87 -3.58 7.95 1.55
CA VAL A 87 -2.73 6.75 1.43
C VAL A 87 -1.97 6.64 0.10
N PRO A 88 -2.62 6.80 -1.07
CA PRO A 88 -1.90 6.81 -2.34
C PRO A 88 -0.95 8.00 -2.37
N LYS A 89 0.29 7.79 -2.80
CA LYS A 89 1.28 8.87 -2.98
C LYS A 89 2.08 8.68 -4.27
N PRO A 90 2.61 9.74 -4.87
CA PRO A 90 3.60 9.61 -5.92
C PRO A 90 4.82 8.86 -5.40
N ASP A 91 5.45 8.06 -6.26
CA ASP A 91 6.77 7.51 -5.99
C ASP A 91 7.84 8.62 -6.04
N TYR A 92 9.06 8.29 -5.61
CA TYR A 92 10.20 9.20 -5.57
C TYR A 92 10.52 9.77 -6.95
N SER A 93 10.39 8.95 -8.01
CA SER A 93 10.60 9.39 -9.39
C SER A 93 9.47 10.25 -9.94
N ARG A 94 8.32 10.30 -9.26
CA ARG A 94 7.06 10.92 -9.72
C ARG A 94 6.66 10.47 -11.11
N THR A 95 6.92 9.20 -11.42
CA THR A 95 6.48 8.56 -12.65
C THR A 95 5.25 7.71 -12.39
N TYR A 96 5.07 7.23 -11.16
CA TYR A 96 3.99 6.33 -10.79
C TYR A 96 3.41 6.71 -9.43
N MET A 97 2.24 6.17 -9.14
CA MET A 97 1.67 6.21 -7.79
C MET A 97 1.96 4.88 -7.10
N ILE A 98 2.22 4.93 -5.80
CA ILE A 98 2.34 3.77 -4.93
C ILE A 98 1.26 3.78 -3.86
N LYS A 99 0.70 2.60 -3.60
CA LYS A 99 -0.29 2.34 -2.55
C LYS A 99 -0.16 0.92 -2.04
N CYS A 100 -0.82 0.61 -0.93
CA CYS A 100 -0.97 -0.77 -0.47
C CYS A 100 -1.61 -1.64 -1.57
N ASP A 101 -0.96 -2.76 -1.87
CA ASP A 101 -1.38 -3.83 -2.78
C ASP A 101 -1.70 -5.11 -2.00
N PHE A 102 -1.89 -4.99 -0.68
CA PHE A 102 -2.18 -6.10 0.21
C PHE A 102 -1.12 -7.22 0.19
N CYS A 103 0.11 -6.92 -0.26
CA CYS A 103 1.21 -7.88 -0.41
C CYS A 103 0.88 -9.06 -1.35
N GLN A 104 0.04 -8.84 -2.38
CA GLN A 104 -0.37 -9.89 -3.33
C GLN A 104 0.80 -10.55 -4.09
N ASP A 105 1.94 -9.85 -4.26
CA ASP A 105 3.09 -10.32 -5.05
C ASP A 105 4.05 -11.25 -4.29
N LYS A 106 3.84 -11.52 -3.00
CA LYS A 106 4.67 -12.50 -2.28
C LYS A 106 4.15 -13.90 -2.53
N ASP A 107 5.05 -14.88 -2.67
CA ASP A 107 4.76 -16.32 -2.82
C ASP A 107 3.96 -16.96 -1.66
N GLY A 108 3.53 -16.16 -0.69
CA GLY A 108 2.68 -16.57 0.42
C GLY A 108 1.26 -16.06 0.21
N ASP A 109 0.30 -16.91 0.53
CA ASP A 109 -1.12 -16.56 0.58
C ASP A 109 -1.32 -15.24 1.37
N PRO A 110 -1.86 -14.16 0.77
CA PRO A 110 -2.18 -12.92 1.50
C PRO A 110 -3.25 -13.13 2.59
N SER A 111 -3.94 -14.28 2.57
CA SER A 111 -4.85 -14.80 3.61
C SER A 111 -4.25 -15.95 4.46
N GLY A 112 -2.98 -16.29 4.27
CA GLY A 112 -2.27 -17.30 5.06
C GLY A 112 -2.08 -16.87 6.52
N GLU A 113 -1.66 -17.79 7.38
CA GLU A 113 -1.63 -17.61 8.85
C GLU A 113 -0.86 -16.37 9.35
N GLU A 114 0.12 -15.87 8.58
CA GLU A 114 0.93 -14.68 8.94
C GLU A 114 0.41 -13.35 8.36
N GLY A 115 -0.47 -13.40 7.35
CA GLY A 115 -1.05 -12.23 6.67
C GLY A 115 -0.04 -11.32 5.95
N PRO A 116 -0.43 -10.08 5.58
CA PRO A 116 0.45 -9.11 4.94
C PRO A 116 1.70 -8.81 5.77
N SER A 117 2.80 -8.44 5.11
CA SER A 117 4.09 -8.21 5.78
C SER A 117 4.06 -7.19 6.93
N CYS A 118 3.09 -6.25 6.94
CA CYS A 118 2.91 -5.35 8.07
C CYS A 118 2.35 -6.07 9.31
N VAL A 119 1.40 -7.00 9.13
CA VAL A 119 0.79 -7.79 10.20
C VAL A 119 1.81 -8.71 10.84
N ALA A 120 2.52 -9.50 10.03
CA ALA A 120 3.60 -10.38 10.49
C ALA A 120 4.71 -9.62 11.25
N ALA A 121 5.02 -8.40 10.82
CA ALA A 121 6.07 -7.59 11.42
C ALA A 121 5.63 -6.81 12.67
N CYS A 122 4.37 -6.86 13.09
CA CYS A 122 3.89 -6.11 14.24
C CYS A 122 4.22 -6.83 15.57
N PRO A 123 5.19 -6.34 16.38
CA PRO A 123 5.59 -7.03 17.61
C PRO A 123 4.53 -6.97 18.71
N LYS A 124 3.58 -6.01 18.60
CA LYS A 124 2.48 -5.83 19.55
C LYS A 124 1.19 -6.49 19.09
N GLN A 125 1.18 -7.10 17.91
CA GLN A 125 -0.01 -7.71 17.30
C GLN A 125 -1.23 -6.76 17.28
N ALA A 126 -0.97 -5.47 17.12
CA ALA A 126 -2.00 -4.42 17.11
C ALA A 126 -2.78 -4.36 15.79
N ILE A 127 -2.29 -5.05 14.76
CA ILE A 127 -2.88 -5.13 13.42
C ILE A 127 -3.08 -6.59 13.06
N PHE A 128 -4.24 -6.91 12.49
CA PHE A 128 -4.64 -8.26 12.09
C PHE A 128 -5.58 -8.18 10.88
N VAL A 129 -5.64 -9.25 10.10
CA VAL A 129 -6.62 -9.41 9.00
C VAL A 129 -7.75 -10.30 9.50
N LYS A 130 -8.98 -9.95 9.15
CA LYS A 130 -10.18 -10.75 9.45
C LYS A 130 -11.15 -10.62 8.27
N GLU A 131 -11.72 -11.73 7.83
CA GLU A 131 -12.87 -11.71 6.94
C GLU A 131 -14.11 -11.24 7.72
N VAL A 132 -14.82 -10.26 7.16
CA VAL A 132 -15.95 -9.58 7.80
C VAL A 132 -17.21 -9.78 6.98
#